data_AF-A0A6C0IKT2-F1
#
_entry.id   AF-A0A6C0IKT2-F1
#
_cell.length_a   1.000
_cell.length_b   1.000
_cell.length_c   1.000
_cell.angle_alpha   90.00
_cell.angle_beta   90.00
_cell.angle_gamma   90.00
#
_symmetry.space_group_name_H-M   'P 1'
#
loop_
_entity.id
_entity.type
_entity.pdbx_description
1 polymer ?
#
loop_
_entity_poly.entity_id
_entity_poly.type
_entity_poly.pdbx_seq_one_letter_code
_entity_poly.pdbx_strand_id
1 'polypeptide(L)'
;MLELETLIETYTSENYPEHTVEYVNSHKKERGKDANITKNPVYSVTLTDTILLMGCNPDTIIKLCPKSYEKILTYEKQHNDNKKITFYKHKTGYICSNTNLYIHQIITGCHGNGKGTKTISVDHIDQDPLNNTYDNLRVVSQDVQRSNQKGIKEGTQRARKTDLKNLPEGITSDMLPKYVGPGHDTYGPSKKDRYWFVVEKHPTLIANNKKQLASSKSEKVSPEEKLQQAIDILSYLDKGEMPPSDEPALPKYYSLITARGKPHLVYERRTEDGVRQNVKMVLSEEYVLAEQLERIQEKVVAKYGE
;
A
#
# COMPACT_ATOMS: atom_id res chain seq x y z
N MET A 1 -10.09 16.83 33.31
CA MET A 1 -11.52 17.18 33.15
C MET A 1 -11.57 18.24 32.06
N LEU A 2 -11.09 19.47 32.33
CA LEU A 2 -10.91 20.57 31.36
C LEU A 2 -10.64 20.14 29.90
N GLU A 3 -9.55 19.41 29.62
CA GLU A 3 -9.09 19.15 28.24
C GLU A 3 -10.16 18.56 27.30
N LEU A 4 -10.87 17.49 27.70
CA LEU A 4 -11.88 16.86 26.84
C LEU A 4 -13.22 17.63 26.81
N GLU A 5 -13.50 18.44 27.82
CA GLU A 5 -14.72 19.25 27.88
C GLU A 5 -14.54 20.49 27.01
N THR A 6 -13.44 21.22 27.17
CA THR A 6 -13.03 22.33 26.29
C THR A 6 -12.89 21.90 24.84
N LEU A 7 -12.39 20.69 24.57
CA LEU A 7 -12.33 20.12 23.22
C LEU A 7 -13.73 19.95 22.60
N ILE A 8 -14.71 19.49 23.39
CA ILE A 8 -16.10 19.34 22.92
C ILE A 8 -16.76 20.70 22.73
N GLU A 9 -16.61 21.63 23.66
CA GLU A 9 -17.13 23.00 23.54
C GLU A 9 -16.58 23.73 22.31
N THR A 10 -15.28 23.58 22.03
CA THR A 10 -14.62 24.16 20.86
C THR A 10 -15.15 23.51 19.59
N TYR A 11 -15.14 22.18 19.52
CA TYR A 11 -15.63 21.44 18.36
C TYR A 11 -17.10 21.72 18.05
N THR A 12 -17.96 21.81 19.07
CA THR A 12 -19.38 22.13 18.83
C THR A 12 -19.56 23.55 18.36
N SER A 13 -18.87 24.52 18.96
CA SER A 13 -18.89 25.92 18.52
C SER A 13 -18.42 26.10 17.06
N GLU A 14 -17.41 25.34 16.64
CA GLU A 14 -16.87 25.39 15.27
C GLU A 14 -17.76 24.71 14.22
N ASN A 15 -18.40 23.57 14.57
CA ASN A 15 -19.10 22.71 13.61
C ASN A 15 -20.63 22.90 13.63
N TYR A 16 -21.18 23.49 14.69
CA TYR A 16 -22.60 23.58 14.95
C TYR A 16 -22.94 24.98 15.51
N PRO A 17 -23.14 26.03 14.68
CA PRO A 17 -23.30 27.40 15.19
C PRO A 17 -24.57 27.59 16.05
N GLU A 18 -25.69 26.99 15.64
CA GLU A 18 -26.97 27.04 16.34
C GLU A 18 -27.28 25.68 16.96
N HIS A 19 -26.96 25.52 18.24
CA HIS A 19 -27.06 24.24 18.94
C HIS A 19 -27.31 24.42 20.44
N THR A 20 -27.86 23.40 21.10
CA THR A 20 -27.76 23.25 22.56
C THR A 20 -26.88 22.05 22.90
N VAL A 21 -26.05 22.19 23.93
CA VAL A 21 -25.18 21.12 24.46
C VAL A 21 -25.65 20.76 25.86
N GLU A 22 -25.92 19.48 26.09
CA GLU A 22 -26.25 18.95 27.40
C GLU A 22 -25.30 17.79 27.76
N TYR A 23 -24.77 17.79 28.98
CA TYR A 23 -23.99 16.68 29.49
C TYR A 23 -24.89 15.49 29.79
N VAL A 24 -24.58 14.32 29.20
CA VAL A 24 -25.37 13.10 29.33
C VAL A 24 -24.77 12.17 30.39
N ASN A 25 -23.49 11.82 30.25
CA ASN A 25 -22.84 10.86 31.16
C ASN A 25 -21.31 10.84 31.02
N SER A 26 -20.63 10.21 31.97
CA SER A 26 -19.22 9.83 31.91
C SER A 26 -18.96 8.70 32.90
N HIS A 27 -17.73 8.18 32.98
CA HIS A 27 -17.37 7.24 34.06
C HIS A 27 -15.97 7.42 34.59
N LYS A 28 -15.79 7.09 35.87
CA LYS A 28 -14.49 7.00 36.55
C LYS A 28 -14.34 5.64 37.20
N LYS A 29 -13.11 5.18 37.37
CA LYS A 29 -12.78 4.01 38.20
C LYS A 29 -12.19 4.49 39.51
N GLU A 30 -12.47 3.82 40.61
CA GLU A 30 -11.95 4.22 41.94
C GLU A 30 -10.54 3.68 42.22
N ARG A 31 -10.05 2.74 41.40
CA ARG A 31 -8.81 1.99 41.63
C ARG A 31 -8.01 1.81 40.34
N GLY A 32 -6.68 1.67 40.49
CA GLY A 32 -5.72 1.53 39.40
C GLY A 32 -5.05 2.85 39.01
N LYS A 33 -4.15 2.82 38.00
CA LYS A 33 -3.37 4.00 37.58
C LYS A 33 -4.20 5.19 37.08
N ASP A 34 -5.41 4.92 36.58
CA ASP A 34 -6.37 5.89 36.07
C ASP A 34 -7.50 6.19 37.11
N ALA A 35 -7.25 5.93 38.39
CA ALA A 35 -8.24 6.14 39.45
C ALA A 35 -8.69 7.60 39.54
N ASN A 36 -10.00 7.80 39.74
CA ASN A 36 -10.69 9.09 39.80
C ASN A 36 -10.59 9.98 38.55
N ILE A 37 -9.97 9.50 37.47
CA ILE A 37 -9.96 10.19 36.18
C ILE A 37 -11.27 9.89 35.45
N THR A 38 -12.04 10.93 35.16
CA THR A 38 -13.20 10.86 34.26
C THR A 38 -12.75 10.41 32.86
N LYS A 39 -13.42 9.40 32.32
CA LYS A 39 -13.25 8.87 30.97
C LYS A 39 -14.58 8.97 30.23
N ASN A 40 -14.49 9.08 28.91
CA ASN A 40 -15.61 9.02 27.98
C ASN A 40 -16.82 9.90 28.36
N PRO A 41 -16.61 11.22 28.61
CA PRO A 41 -17.72 12.13 28.74
C PRO A 41 -18.51 12.18 27.44
N VAL A 42 -19.84 12.15 27.58
CA VAL A 42 -20.82 12.13 26.50
C VAL A 42 -21.71 13.34 26.65
N TYR A 43 -21.88 14.06 25.54
CA TYR A 43 -22.77 15.21 25.43
C TYR A 43 -23.77 14.96 24.33
N SER A 44 -25.04 15.31 24.55
CA SER A 44 -26.03 15.45 23.50
C SER A 44 -25.95 16.84 22.92
N VAL A 45 -25.93 16.92 21.59
CA VAL A 45 -25.98 18.17 20.83
C VAL A 45 -27.27 18.15 20.03
N THR A 46 -28.16 19.09 20.32
CA THR A 46 -29.46 19.19 19.65
C THR A 46 -29.41 20.25 18.57
N LEU A 47 -29.73 19.82 17.36
CA LEU A 47 -29.88 20.61 16.13
C LEU A 47 -31.35 20.50 15.67
N THR A 48 -31.59 20.24 14.38
CA THR A 48 -32.84 19.60 13.93
C THR A 48 -32.99 18.18 14.49
N ASP A 49 -31.87 17.46 14.61
CA ASP A 49 -31.76 16.10 15.10
C ASP A 49 -30.75 16.04 16.26
N THR A 50 -30.98 15.13 17.21
CA THR A 50 -30.04 14.93 18.33
C THR A 50 -28.89 14.03 17.90
N ILE A 51 -27.66 14.54 17.99
CA ILE A 51 -26.42 13.75 17.91
C ILE A 51 -25.82 13.63 19.31
N LEU A 52 -24.97 12.62 19.51
CA LEU A 52 -24.18 12.46 20.72
C LEU A 52 -22.69 12.53 20.36
N LEU A 53 -21.94 13.32 21.11
CA LEU A 53 -20.49 13.43 21.01
C LEU A 53 -19.86 12.81 22.25
N MET A 54 -18.89 11.92 22.07
CA MET A 54 -18.14 11.30 23.18
C MET A 54 -16.65 11.64 23.06
N GLY A 55 -16.07 12.20 24.12
CA GLY A 55 -14.63 12.47 24.22
C GLY A 55 -13.84 11.20 24.52
N CYS A 56 -12.76 10.95 23.81
CA CYS A 56 -11.94 9.74 23.92
C CYS A 56 -10.45 10.10 23.91
N ASN A 57 -9.63 9.32 24.62
CA ASN A 57 -8.18 9.57 24.67
C ASN A 57 -7.47 8.99 23.42
N PRO A 58 -6.39 9.63 22.93
CA PRO A 58 -6.04 11.05 23.17
C PRO A 58 -6.96 11.96 22.36
N ASP A 59 -7.46 13.02 22.99
CA ASP A 59 -8.08 14.23 22.37
C ASP A 59 -8.89 13.97 21.09
N THR A 60 -9.82 13.02 21.17
CA THR A 60 -10.62 12.55 20.04
C THR A 60 -12.09 12.65 20.36
N ILE A 61 -12.85 13.35 19.54
CA ILE A 61 -14.31 13.31 19.56
C ILE A 61 -14.79 12.19 18.64
N ILE A 62 -15.81 11.46 19.09
CA ILE A 62 -16.49 10.43 18.29
C ILE A 62 -17.96 10.80 18.19
N LYS A 63 -18.56 10.63 17.01
CA LYS A 63 -19.97 10.93 16.75
C LYS A 63 -20.81 9.66 16.89
N LEU A 64 -21.93 9.78 17.60
CA LEU A 64 -22.92 8.76 17.85
C LEU A 64 -24.32 9.34 17.59
N CYS A 65 -25.29 8.48 17.32
CA CYS A 65 -26.72 8.79 17.40
C CYS A 65 -27.36 8.03 18.58
N PRO A 66 -28.57 8.40 19.04
CA PRO A 66 -29.22 7.77 20.20
C PRO A 66 -29.25 6.23 20.11
N LYS A 67 -29.60 5.68 18.94
CA LYS A 67 -29.62 4.24 18.64
C LYS A 67 -28.25 3.57 18.79
N SER A 68 -27.16 4.22 18.35
CA SER A 68 -25.81 3.67 18.54
C SER A 68 -25.37 3.71 20.01
N TYR A 69 -25.75 4.75 20.76
CA TYR A 69 -25.46 4.84 22.19
C TYR A 69 -26.25 3.79 22.99
N GLU A 70 -27.53 3.58 22.67
CA GLU A 70 -28.36 2.51 23.24
C GLU A 70 -27.74 1.12 23.05
N LYS A 71 -27.15 0.83 21.88
CA LYS A 71 -26.44 -0.44 21.64
C LYS A 71 -25.23 -0.63 22.56
N ILE A 72 -24.47 0.44 22.83
CA ILE A 72 -23.37 0.42 23.80
C ILE A 72 -23.90 0.14 25.21
N LEU A 73 -24.92 0.86 25.67
CA LEU A 73 -25.54 0.66 26.99
C LEU A 73 -26.10 -0.77 27.15
N THR A 74 -26.72 -1.30 26.10
CA THR A 74 -27.24 -2.67 26.06
C THR A 74 -26.11 -3.70 26.20
N TYR A 75 -25.01 -3.52 25.45
CA TYR A 75 -23.84 -4.39 25.54
C TYR A 75 -23.18 -4.31 26.92
N GLU A 76 -23.05 -3.13 27.52
CA GLU A 76 -22.53 -2.97 28.89
C GLU A 76 -23.33 -3.81 29.89
N LYS A 77 -24.66 -3.74 29.80
CA LYS A 77 -25.59 -4.50 30.66
C LYS A 77 -25.53 -6.02 30.43
N GLN A 78 -25.46 -6.47 29.18
CA GLN A 78 -25.55 -7.88 28.81
C GLN A 78 -24.20 -8.63 28.84
N HIS A 79 -23.09 -7.95 28.59
CA HIS A 79 -21.79 -8.57 28.28
C HIS A 79 -20.60 -7.95 29.03
N ASN A 80 -20.82 -7.00 29.94
CA ASN A 80 -19.76 -6.38 30.74
C ASN A 80 -20.17 -6.18 32.22
N ASP A 81 -21.01 -7.07 32.76
CA ASP A 81 -21.54 -7.02 34.15
C ASP A 81 -22.17 -5.67 34.54
N ASN A 82 -22.82 -4.98 33.59
CA ASN A 82 -23.36 -3.62 33.77
C ASN A 82 -22.28 -2.56 34.13
N LYS A 83 -21.00 -2.85 33.89
CA LYS A 83 -19.86 -1.92 34.07
C LYS A 83 -19.68 -1.08 32.81
N LYS A 84 -19.20 0.15 32.99
CA LYS A 84 -18.89 1.05 31.88
C LYS A 84 -17.65 0.64 31.08
N ILE A 85 -17.76 0.69 29.76
CA ILE A 85 -16.67 0.42 28.82
C ILE A 85 -15.87 1.70 28.58
N THR A 86 -14.55 1.62 28.74
CA THR A 86 -13.64 2.71 28.39
C THR A 86 -13.22 2.60 26.93
N PHE A 87 -13.49 3.65 26.15
CA PHE A 87 -13.14 3.78 24.73
C PHE A 87 -11.95 4.73 24.51
N TYR A 88 -11.12 4.43 23.51
CA TYR A 88 -9.94 5.20 23.13
C TYR A 88 -9.64 5.04 21.63
N LYS A 89 -8.93 6.03 21.04
CA LYS A 89 -8.50 5.95 19.65
C LYS A 89 -7.31 5.01 19.52
N HIS A 90 -7.46 3.94 18.74
CA HIS A 90 -6.39 2.99 18.47
C HIS A 90 -5.48 3.50 17.34
N LYS A 91 -4.26 2.96 17.23
CA LYS A 91 -3.28 3.30 16.18
C LYS A 91 -3.76 3.09 14.74
N THR A 92 -4.90 2.42 14.54
CA THR A 92 -5.55 2.25 13.22
C THR A 92 -6.51 3.40 12.88
N GLY A 93 -6.68 4.40 13.75
CA GLY A 93 -7.68 5.47 13.64
C GLY A 93 -9.05 5.13 14.23
N TYR A 94 -9.40 3.84 14.29
CA TYR A 94 -10.65 3.34 14.85
C TYR A 94 -10.69 3.39 16.38
N ILE A 95 -11.90 3.50 16.92
CA ILE A 95 -12.18 3.56 18.36
C ILE A 95 -12.26 2.15 18.94
N CYS A 96 -11.32 1.81 19.81
CA CYS A 96 -11.20 0.52 20.49
C CYS A 96 -11.62 0.65 21.96
N SER A 97 -12.02 -0.45 22.57
CA SER A 97 -12.42 -0.54 23.98
C SER A 97 -11.36 -1.23 24.84
N ASN A 98 -11.50 -1.09 26.17
CA ASN A 98 -10.79 -1.93 27.13
C ASN A 98 -11.28 -3.40 27.17
N THR A 99 -12.26 -3.77 26.34
CA THR A 99 -12.75 -5.15 26.14
C THR A 99 -12.19 -5.79 24.85
N ASN A 100 -11.21 -5.13 24.20
CA ASN A 100 -10.59 -5.54 22.93
C ASN A 100 -11.55 -5.64 21.74
N LEU A 101 -12.65 -4.89 21.77
CA LEU A 101 -13.58 -4.73 20.65
C LEU A 101 -13.55 -3.29 20.14
N TYR A 102 -13.76 -3.09 18.84
CA TYR A 102 -14.02 -1.76 18.32
C TYR A 102 -15.47 -1.34 18.58
N ILE A 103 -15.71 -0.03 18.78
CA ILE A 103 -17.04 0.48 19.13
C ILE A 103 -18.10 0.12 18.08
N HIS A 104 -17.74 0.16 16.79
CA HIS A 104 -18.61 -0.21 15.69
C HIS A 104 -19.00 -1.71 15.70
N GLN A 105 -18.16 -2.59 16.26
CA GLN A 105 -18.50 -4.02 16.43
C GLN A 105 -19.51 -4.23 17.56
N ILE A 106 -19.43 -3.41 18.61
CA ILE A 106 -20.41 -3.40 19.70
C ILE A 106 -21.76 -2.87 19.17
N ILE A 107 -21.76 -1.74 18.44
CA ILE A 107 -22.97 -1.11 17.92
C ILE A 107 -23.73 -2.02 16.93
N THR A 108 -23.00 -2.73 16.07
CA THR A 108 -23.58 -3.63 15.05
C THR A 108 -23.77 -5.07 15.55
N GLY A 109 -23.25 -5.44 16.72
CA GLY A 109 -23.16 -6.85 17.15
C GLY A 109 -22.16 -7.71 16.36
N CYS A 110 -21.42 -7.13 15.41
CA CYS A 110 -20.49 -7.84 14.52
C CYS A 110 -19.11 -8.06 15.18
N HIS A 111 -19.09 -8.67 16.36
CA HIS A 111 -17.90 -9.07 17.11
C HIS A 111 -17.62 -10.58 17.02
N GLY A 112 -16.40 -11.01 17.36
CA GLY A 112 -16.00 -12.43 17.25
C GLY A 112 -15.71 -12.90 15.82
N ASN A 113 -15.42 -11.95 14.92
CA ASN A 113 -15.09 -12.19 13.51
C ASN A 113 -13.60 -11.87 13.27
N GLY A 114 -12.73 -12.61 13.95
CA GLY A 114 -11.27 -12.40 13.95
C GLY A 114 -10.59 -12.69 12.61
N LYS A 115 -9.30 -12.32 12.51
CA LYS A 115 -8.50 -12.51 11.28
C LYS A 115 -8.53 -13.97 10.80
N GLY A 116 -9.06 -14.16 9.59
CA GLY A 116 -8.88 -15.39 8.80
C GLY A 116 -10.00 -16.43 8.87
N THR A 117 -11.08 -16.21 9.65
CA THR A 117 -12.11 -17.25 9.85
C THR A 117 -13.51 -16.92 9.35
N LYS A 118 -13.83 -15.67 8.97
CA LYS A 118 -15.18 -15.26 8.55
C LYS A 118 -15.17 -14.21 7.44
N THR A 119 -16.24 -14.22 6.65
CA THR A 119 -16.42 -13.47 5.40
C THR A 119 -16.98 -12.05 5.56
N ILE A 120 -17.37 -11.64 6.78
CA ILE A 120 -18.06 -10.36 7.06
C ILE A 120 -17.27 -9.45 7.99
N SER A 121 -17.47 -8.14 7.83
CA SER A 121 -16.83 -7.08 8.60
C SER A 121 -17.74 -5.85 8.69
N VAL A 122 -17.39 -4.86 9.51
CA VAL A 122 -18.12 -3.59 9.64
C VAL A 122 -17.43 -2.51 8.81
N ASP A 123 -18.21 -1.75 8.05
CA ASP A 123 -17.76 -0.70 7.14
C ASP A 123 -18.51 0.60 7.44
N HIS A 124 -17.77 1.71 7.48
CA HIS A 124 -18.27 3.07 7.64
C HIS A 124 -18.59 3.65 6.27
N ILE A 125 -19.83 4.07 6.04
CA ILE A 125 -20.31 4.51 4.71
C ILE A 125 -19.58 5.79 4.26
N ASP A 126 -19.41 6.76 5.16
CA ASP A 126 -18.64 7.98 4.95
C ASP A 126 -17.11 7.78 5.00
N GLN A 127 -16.66 6.59 5.39
CA GLN A 127 -15.25 6.21 5.59
C GLN A 127 -14.55 6.95 6.76
N ASP A 128 -15.28 7.65 7.63
CA ASP A 128 -14.75 8.25 8.85
C ASP A 128 -14.85 7.27 10.04
N PRO A 129 -13.74 6.75 10.58
CA PRO A 129 -13.76 5.85 11.73
C PRO A 129 -14.26 6.49 13.04
N LEU A 130 -14.42 7.83 13.08
CA LEU A 130 -14.95 8.56 14.23
C LEU A 130 -16.48 8.72 14.18
N ASN A 131 -17.10 8.67 12.99
CA ASN A 131 -18.56 8.66 12.84
C ASN A 131 -19.16 7.26 13.05
N ASN A 132 -19.52 6.97 14.30
CA ASN A 132 -20.08 5.67 14.71
C ASN A 132 -21.61 5.77 14.92
N THR A 133 -22.29 6.70 14.25
CA THR A 133 -23.76 6.72 14.15
C THR A 133 -24.27 5.42 13.52
N TYR A 134 -25.42 4.91 13.98
CA TYR A 134 -25.91 3.59 13.58
C TYR A 134 -26.09 3.47 12.07
N ASP A 135 -26.66 4.49 11.43
CA ASP A 135 -27.00 4.46 10.00
C ASP A 135 -25.77 4.69 9.08
N ASN A 136 -24.63 5.14 9.64
CA ASN A 136 -23.34 5.16 8.95
C ASN A 136 -22.61 3.80 8.99
N LEU A 137 -23.04 2.87 9.84
CA LEU A 137 -22.41 1.56 10.01
C LEU A 137 -23.19 0.47 9.28
N ARG A 138 -22.48 -0.32 8.47
CA ARG A 138 -23.05 -1.50 7.79
C ARG A 138 -22.18 -2.74 7.96
N VAL A 139 -22.81 -3.90 8.00
CA VAL A 139 -22.11 -5.19 7.91
C VAL A 139 -22.03 -5.59 6.44
N VAL A 140 -20.82 -5.78 5.93
CA VAL A 140 -20.51 -6.09 4.53
C VAL A 140 -19.52 -7.25 4.43
N SER A 141 -19.27 -7.76 3.23
CA SER A 141 -18.21 -8.74 3.03
C SER A 141 -16.82 -8.12 3.24
N GLN A 142 -15.85 -8.95 3.60
CA GLN A 142 -14.45 -8.53 3.75
C GLN A 142 -13.88 -7.91 2.47
N ASP A 143 -14.32 -8.38 1.30
CA ASP A 143 -13.88 -7.84 0.00
C ASP A 143 -14.45 -6.45 -0.28
N VAL A 144 -15.71 -6.17 0.09
CA VAL A 144 -16.28 -4.81 0.01
C VAL A 144 -15.52 -3.85 0.93
N GLN A 145 -15.28 -4.26 2.19
CA GLN A 145 -14.49 -3.44 3.12
C GLN A 145 -13.06 -3.21 2.61
N ARG A 146 -12.43 -4.23 2.00
CA ARG A 146 -11.08 -4.14 1.43
C ARG A 146 -11.02 -3.17 0.25
N SER A 147 -12.00 -3.23 -0.66
CA SER A 147 -12.11 -2.31 -1.80
C SER A 147 -12.28 -0.86 -1.37
N ASN A 148 -12.91 -0.61 -0.22
CA ASN A 148 -13.07 0.73 0.36
C ASN A 148 -11.79 1.31 1.00
N GLN A 149 -10.72 0.52 1.19
CA GLN A 149 -9.51 0.98 1.88
C GLN A 149 -8.70 2.00 1.05
N LYS A 150 -8.17 3.02 1.73
CA LYS A 150 -7.25 4.01 1.15
C LYS A 150 -6.02 3.34 0.54
N GLY A 151 -5.82 3.52 -0.77
CA GLY A 151 -4.80 2.88 -1.58
C GLY A 151 -5.26 1.67 -2.40
N ILE A 152 -6.49 1.21 -2.17
CA ILE A 152 -7.19 0.20 -2.99
C ILE A 152 -8.32 0.87 -3.76
N LYS A 153 -9.14 1.71 -3.08
CA LYS A 153 -10.20 2.52 -3.71
C LYS A 153 -9.62 3.42 -4.81
N GLU A 154 -10.31 3.48 -5.94
CA GLU A 154 -9.96 4.36 -7.07
C GLU A 154 -9.83 5.83 -6.62
N GLY A 155 -8.90 6.57 -7.24
CA GLY A 155 -8.54 7.93 -6.82
C GLY A 155 -7.79 8.05 -5.49
N THR A 156 -7.64 6.96 -4.72
CA THR A 156 -6.89 6.99 -3.44
C THR A 156 -5.51 6.35 -3.55
N GLN A 157 -4.48 7.10 -3.15
CA GLN A 157 -3.12 6.54 -3.00
C GLN A 157 -2.92 5.98 -1.60
N ARG A 158 -2.21 4.85 -1.49
CA ARG A 158 -1.80 4.30 -0.20
C ARG A 158 -0.77 5.25 0.40
N ALA A 159 -0.88 5.53 1.70
CA ALA A 159 0.20 6.24 2.40
C ALA A 159 1.51 5.47 2.18
N ARG A 160 2.48 6.16 1.60
CA ARG A 160 3.80 5.62 1.25
C ARG A 160 4.52 5.28 2.56
N LYS A 161 5.41 4.28 2.55
CA LYS A 161 6.32 4.14 3.69
C LYS A 161 7.22 5.37 3.73
N THR A 162 7.22 6.06 4.86
CA THR A 162 8.17 7.15 5.16
C THR A 162 9.62 6.66 5.13
N ASP A 163 9.84 5.36 5.28
CA ASP A 163 11.15 4.68 5.27
C ASP A 163 11.76 4.53 3.85
N LEU A 164 11.26 5.26 2.85
CA LEU A 164 11.82 5.35 1.50
C LEU A 164 13.19 6.06 1.54
N LYS A 165 14.23 5.29 1.88
CA LYS A 165 15.61 5.78 1.96
C LYS A 165 16.08 6.35 0.63
N ASN A 166 16.74 7.51 0.72
CA ASN A 166 17.62 8.10 -0.29
C ASN A 166 17.00 8.17 -1.70
N LEU A 167 15.99 9.02 -1.87
CA LEU A 167 15.68 9.57 -3.19
C LEU A 167 16.80 10.52 -3.63
N PRO A 168 17.10 10.63 -4.93
CA PRO A 168 18.06 11.57 -5.46
C PRO A 168 17.54 13.01 -5.26
N GLU A 169 18.48 13.95 -5.21
CA GLU A 169 18.18 15.37 -5.19
C GLU A 169 17.24 15.74 -6.37
N GLY A 170 16.24 16.57 -6.11
CA GLY A 170 15.19 16.92 -7.07
C GLY A 170 13.96 16.01 -7.08
N ILE A 171 14.05 14.73 -6.67
CA ILE A 171 12.91 13.79 -6.68
C ILE A 171 12.29 13.62 -5.30
N THR A 172 11.01 13.96 -5.17
CA THR A 172 10.24 13.80 -3.94
C THR A 172 9.40 12.51 -3.95
N SER A 173 8.93 12.09 -2.77
CA SER A 173 8.18 10.83 -2.60
C SER A 173 6.82 10.85 -3.32
N ASP A 174 6.19 12.02 -3.42
CA ASP A 174 4.94 12.28 -4.13
C ASP A 174 5.05 12.14 -5.66
N MET A 175 6.22 12.40 -6.25
CA MET A 175 6.45 12.28 -7.71
C MET A 175 6.40 10.84 -8.24
N LEU A 176 6.67 9.83 -7.40
CA LEU A 176 6.69 8.44 -7.89
C LEU A 176 5.25 7.91 -8.09
N PRO A 177 4.92 7.26 -9.21
CA PRO A 177 3.63 6.56 -9.33
C PRO A 177 3.48 5.37 -8.37
N LYS A 178 2.27 4.80 -8.30
CA LYS A 178 2.05 3.49 -7.70
C LYS A 178 2.90 2.44 -8.43
N TYR A 179 3.37 1.42 -7.72
CA TYR A 179 4.29 0.37 -8.21
C TYR A 179 5.73 0.82 -8.53
N VAL A 180 6.02 2.12 -8.60
CA VAL A 180 7.37 2.66 -8.78
C VAL A 180 8.06 2.85 -7.43
N GLY A 181 9.30 2.39 -7.30
CA GLY A 181 10.13 2.56 -6.12
C GLY A 181 11.61 2.80 -6.43
N PRO A 182 12.38 3.35 -5.48
CA PRO A 182 13.81 3.56 -5.63
C PRO A 182 14.59 2.24 -5.66
N GLY A 183 15.54 2.13 -6.57
CA GLY A 183 16.57 1.09 -6.60
C GLY A 183 17.95 1.69 -6.35
N HIS A 184 18.73 1.06 -5.48
CA HIS A 184 20.06 1.50 -5.09
C HIS A 184 21.01 0.31 -4.96
N ASP A 185 22.20 0.38 -5.57
CA ASP A 185 23.30 -0.57 -5.37
C ASP A 185 24.66 0.15 -5.41
N THR A 186 25.69 -0.48 -4.84
CA THR A 186 27.08 -0.11 -5.07
C THR A 186 27.66 -0.98 -6.18
N TYR A 187 28.51 -0.40 -7.03
CA TYR A 187 29.04 -1.09 -8.20
C TYR A 187 30.51 -0.77 -8.50
N GLY A 188 31.18 -1.74 -9.11
CA GLY A 188 32.56 -1.67 -9.56
C GLY A 188 33.59 -1.75 -8.42
N PRO A 189 34.89 -1.85 -8.75
CA PRO A 189 35.98 -1.93 -7.76
C PRO A 189 36.02 -0.70 -6.84
N SER A 190 35.59 0.45 -7.35
CA SER A 190 35.52 1.73 -6.63
C SER A 190 34.27 1.90 -5.75
N LYS A 191 33.37 0.91 -5.68
CA LYS A 191 32.11 0.96 -4.89
C LYS A 191 31.29 2.23 -5.12
N LYS A 192 31.11 2.64 -6.38
CA LYS A 192 30.24 3.79 -6.70
C LYS A 192 28.78 3.47 -6.39
N ASP A 193 28.08 4.38 -5.74
CA ASP A 193 26.64 4.31 -5.59
C ASP A 193 25.94 4.55 -6.94
N ARG A 194 24.93 3.74 -7.24
CA ARG A 194 24.08 3.89 -8.42
C ARG A 194 22.62 3.90 -8.01
N TYR A 195 21.88 4.81 -8.64
CA TYR A 195 20.46 5.00 -8.43
C TYR A 195 19.66 4.80 -9.72
N TRP A 196 18.52 4.12 -9.61
CA TRP A 196 17.53 3.89 -10.67
C TRP A 196 16.13 3.73 -10.05
N PHE A 197 15.08 3.65 -10.89
CA PHE A 197 13.72 3.34 -10.45
C PHE A 197 13.29 1.93 -10.89
N VAL A 198 12.48 1.27 -10.06
CA VAL A 198 11.99 -0.09 -10.27
C VAL A 198 10.47 -0.07 -10.29
N VAL A 199 9.88 -0.71 -11.30
CA VAL A 199 8.45 -1.03 -11.33
C VAL A 199 8.29 -2.47 -10.85
N GLU A 200 7.64 -2.65 -9.70
CA GLU A 200 7.46 -3.96 -9.07
C GLU A 200 6.01 -4.22 -8.64
N LYS A 201 5.62 -5.50 -8.52
CA LYS A 201 4.31 -5.94 -8.00
C LYS A 201 3.08 -5.47 -8.81
N HIS A 202 3.27 -4.94 -10.02
CA HIS A 202 2.17 -4.64 -10.95
C HIS A 202 1.45 -5.94 -11.38
N PRO A 203 0.10 -6.00 -11.45
CA PRO A 203 -0.62 -7.20 -11.88
C PRO A 203 -0.14 -7.79 -13.21
N THR A 204 0.09 -6.94 -14.22
CA THR A 204 0.62 -7.32 -15.55
C THR A 204 2.00 -7.98 -15.49
N LEU A 205 2.89 -7.53 -14.59
CA LEU A 205 4.19 -8.18 -14.39
C LEU A 205 4.03 -9.58 -13.81
N ILE A 206 3.14 -9.73 -12.82
CA ILE A 206 2.85 -11.01 -12.16
C ILE A 206 2.25 -11.99 -13.17
N ALA A 207 1.28 -11.56 -13.99
CA ALA A 207 0.67 -12.37 -15.04
C ALA A 207 1.70 -12.85 -16.10
N ASN A 208 2.71 -12.03 -16.39
CA ASN A 208 3.81 -12.35 -17.31
C ASN A 208 5.02 -13.02 -16.64
N ASN A 209 4.89 -13.52 -15.40
CA ASN A 209 5.97 -14.16 -14.63
C ASN A 209 7.25 -13.29 -14.46
N LYS A 210 7.14 -11.96 -14.52
CA LYS A 210 8.24 -11.01 -14.29
C LYS A 210 8.16 -10.46 -12.87
N LYS A 211 9.29 -10.46 -12.15
CA LYS A 211 9.35 -9.93 -10.77
C LYS A 211 9.33 -8.40 -10.73
N GLN A 212 10.05 -7.76 -11.65
CA GLN A 212 10.22 -6.32 -11.74
C GLN A 212 10.71 -5.92 -13.14
N LEU A 213 10.52 -4.66 -13.50
CA LEU A 213 11.24 -3.94 -14.56
C LEU A 213 11.93 -2.72 -13.95
N ALA A 214 12.91 -2.14 -14.63
CA ALA A 214 13.71 -1.03 -14.09
C ALA A 214 14.10 -0.02 -15.16
N SER A 215 14.24 1.24 -14.75
CA SER A 215 14.87 2.29 -15.55
C SER A 215 16.37 2.05 -15.73
N SER A 216 17.03 2.90 -16.52
CA SER A 216 18.48 2.89 -16.69
C SER A 216 19.23 2.99 -15.35
N LYS A 217 20.26 2.14 -15.19
CA LYS A 217 21.24 2.20 -14.09
C LYS A 217 22.46 3.08 -14.39
N SER A 218 22.48 3.74 -15.56
CA SER A 218 23.64 4.53 -16.02
C SER A 218 23.82 5.81 -15.19
N GLU A 219 25.06 6.18 -14.87
CA GLU A 219 25.40 7.50 -14.31
C GLU A 219 25.17 8.64 -15.32
N LYS A 220 25.08 8.33 -16.62
CA LYS A 220 24.89 9.32 -17.70
C LYS A 220 23.45 9.78 -17.91
N VAL A 221 22.49 9.15 -17.25
CA VAL A 221 21.04 9.42 -17.38
C VAL A 221 20.59 10.09 -16.09
N SER A 222 19.86 11.20 -16.20
CA SER A 222 19.45 12.01 -15.05
C SER A 222 18.46 11.26 -14.14
N PRO A 223 18.30 11.67 -12.86
CA PRO A 223 17.24 11.16 -12.00
C PRO A 223 15.84 11.31 -12.62
N GLU A 224 15.56 12.45 -13.24
CA GLU A 224 14.26 12.77 -13.86
C GLU A 224 14.00 11.89 -15.08
N GLU A 225 15.00 11.72 -15.95
CA GLU A 225 14.93 10.82 -17.12
C GLU A 225 14.71 9.35 -16.69
N LYS A 226 15.36 8.91 -15.61
CA LYS A 226 15.15 7.58 -15.02
C LYS A 226 13.73 7.42 -14.46
N LEU A 227 13.19 8.47 -13.84
CA LEU A 227 11.81 8.44 -13.35
C LEU A 227 10.83 8.36 -14.51
N GLN A 228 11.04 9.16 -15.57
CA GLN A 228 10.23 9.11 -16.78
C GLN A 228 10.24 7.73 -17.43
N GLN A 229 11.41 7.09 -17.57
CA GLN A 229 11.50 5.70 -18.05
C GLN A 229 10.66 4.71 -17.21
N ALA A 230 10.59 4.88 -15.89
CA ALA A 230 9.75 4.04 -15.04
C ALA A 230 8.24 4.37 -15.16
N ILE A 231 7.89 5.63 -15.41
CA ILE A 231 6.52 6.06 -15.76
C ILE A 231 6.11 5.46 -17.11
N ASP A 232 6.98 5.50 -18.11
CA ASP A 232 6.72 4.96 -19.45
C ASP A 232 6.49 3.44 -19.39
N ILE A 233 7.36 2.71 -18.68
CA ILE A 233 7.17 1.27 -18.38
C ILE A 233 5.80 1.01 -17.74
N LEU A 234 5.42 1.82 -16.74
CA LEU A 234 4.13 1.67 -16.06
C LEU A 234 2.96 1.91 -17.03
N SER A 235 3.07 2.85 -17.97
CA SER A 235 2.01 3.16 -18.95
C SER A 235 1.67 2.01 -19.91
N TYR A 236 2.62 1.10 -20.19
CA TYR A 236 2.33 -0.16 -20.90
C TYR A 236 1.65 -1.16 -19.96
N LEU A 237 2.19 -1.31 -18.75
CA LEU A 237 1.68 -2.27 -17.77
C LEU A 237 0.23 -1.97 -17.36
N ASP A 238 -0.14 -0.69 -17.21
CA ASP A 238 -1.50 -0.23 -16.91
C ASP A 238 -2.50 -0.58 -18.05
N LYS A 239 -2.04 -0.68 -19.30
CA LYS A 239 -2.84 -1.17 -20.44
C LYS A 239 -2.95 -2.70 -20.50
N GLY A 240 -2.26 -3.42 -19.61
CA GLY A 240 -2.14 -4.88 -19.66
C GLY A 240 -1.03 -5.39 -20.60
N GLU A 241 -0.20 -4.49 -21.14
CA GLU A 241 0.85 -4.81 -22.10
C GLU A 241 2.23 -4.88 -21.43
N MET A 242 3.16 -5.63 -22.03
CA MET A 242 4.58 -5.55 -21.67
C MET A 242 5.26 -4.48 -22.56
N PRO A 243 6.16 -3.64 -22.01
CA PRO A 243 6.91 -2.69 -22.83
C PRO A 243 7.77 -3.43 -23.87
N PRO A 244 8.03 -2.81 -25.04
CA PRO A 244 8.86 -3.41 -26.08
C PRO A 244 10.26 -3.76 -25.56
N SER A 245 10.79 -4.87 -26.06
CA SER A 245 12.14 -5.34 -25.75
C SER A 245 13.10 -4.93 -26.86
N ASP A 246 14.13 -4.15 -26.53
CA ASP A 246 15.19 -3.76 -27.48
C ASP A 246 16.07 -4.94 -27.92
N GLU A 247 16.05 -6.06 -27.20
CA GLU A 247 16.77 -7.28 -27.59
C GLU A 247 16.06 -7.98 -28.75
N PRO A 248 16.68 -8.13 -29.94
CA PRO A 248 16.14 -8.97 -30.99
C PRO A 248 16.11 -10.42 -30.50
N ALA A 249 15.00 -11.13 -30.77
CA ALA A 249 14.80 -12.51 -30.34
C ALA A 249 15.78 -13.46 -31.05
N LEU A 250 16.96 -13.65 -30.47
CA LEU A 250 17.96 -14.59 -30.95
C LEU A 250 17.52 -16.04 -30.67
N PRO A 251 17.83 -17.01 -31.56
CA PRO A 251 17.55 -18.41 -31.29
C PRO A 251 18.32 -18.93 -30.07
N LYS A 252 17.89 -20.07 -29.53
CA LYS A 252 18.53 -20.73 -28.39
C LYS A 252 20.03 -20.94 -28.64
N TYR A 253 20.86 -20.66 -27.64
CA TYR A 253 22.34 -20.71 -27.65
C TYR A 253 23.06 -19.58 -28.40
N TYR A 254 22.35 -18.64 -29.03
CA TYR A 254 22.94 -17.48 -29.68
C TYR A 254 22.92 -16.24 -28.79
N SER A 255 23.97 -15.42 -28.89
CA SER A 255 24.09 -14.13 -28.20
C SER A 255 24.88 -13.13 -29.04
N LEU A 256 24.54 -11.85 -28.92
CA LEU A 256 25.32 -10.74 -29.47
C LEU A 256 26.18 -10.16 -28.35
N ILE A 257 27.50 -10.05 -28.58
CA ILE A 257 28.43 -9.40 -27.64
C ILE A 257 29.32 -8.40 -28.39
N THR A 258 29.74 -7.34 -27.72
CA THR A 258 30.81 -6.46 -28.23
C THR A 258 32.14 -6.89 -27.63
N ALA A 259 33.09 -7.27 -28.48
CA ALA A 259 34.43 -7.68 -28.06
C ALA A 259 35.48 -6.96 -28.92
N ARG A 260 36.55 -6.45 -28.30
CA ARG A 260 37.63 -5.69 -28.98
C ARG A 260 37.10 -4.54 -29.86
N GLY A 261 36.04 -3.86 -29.40
CA GLY A 261 35.41 -2.75 -30.13
C GLY A 261 34.56 -3.14 -31.34
N LYS A 262 34.32 -4.44 -31.60
CA LYS A 262 33.50 -4.91 -32.72
C LYS A 262 32.33 -5.79 -32.25
N PRO A 263 31.15 -5.70 -32.89
CA PRO A 263 30.06 -6.63 -32.63
C PRO A 263 30.46 -8.06 -33.02
N HIS A 264 30.02 -9.04 -32.25
CA HIS A 264 30.24 -10.47 -32.48
C HIS A 264 28.94 -11.24 -32.24
N LEU A 265 28.63 -12.15 -33.15
CA LEU A 265 27.67 -13.22 -32.92
C LEU A 265 28.38 -14.40 -32.27
N VAL A 266 27.80 -14.95 -31.21
CA VAL A 266 28.37 -16.04 -30.44
C VAL A 266 27.35 -17.15 -30.27
N TYR A 267 27.75 -18.36 -30.67
CA TYR A 267 27.08 -19.60 -30.34
C TYR A 267 27.76 -20.23 -29.13
N GLU A 268 26.98 -20.58 -28.10
CA GLU A 268 27.47 -21.33 -26.95
C GLU A 268 26.45 -22.30 -26.37
N ARG A 269 26.79 -23.60 -26.36
CA ARG A 269 26.04 -24.62 -25.61
C ARG A 269 26.96 -25.55 -24.81
N ARG A 270 26.35 -26.31 -23.91
CA ARG A 270 26.92 -27.58 -23.40
C ARG A 270 26.14 -28.74 -24.01
N THR A 271 26.84 -29.80 -24.40
CA THR A 271 26.21 -31.08 -24.74
C THR A 271 25.75 -31.80 -23.47
N GLU A 272 25.03 -32.91 -23.63
CA GLU A 272 24.56 -33.73 -22.50
C GLU A 272 25.73 -34.34 -21.71
N ASP A 273 26.84 -34.68 -22.38
CA ASP A 273 28.12 -35.09 -21.79
C ASP A 273 28.89 -33.94 -21.10
N GLY A 274 28.32 -32.73 -21.04
CA GLY A 274 28.91 -31.56 -20.41
C GLY A 274 29.99 -30.83 -21.23
N VAL A 275 30.30 -31.28 -22.44
CA VAL A 275 31.30 -30.66 -23.32
C VAL A 275 30.81 -29.30 -23.81
N ARG A 276 31.64 -28.26 -23.69
CA ARG A 276 31.30 -26.89 -24.10
C ARG A 276 31.62 -26.66 -25.58
N GLN A 277 30.59 -26.44 -26.38
CA GLN A 277 30.73 -25.99 -27.77
C GLN A 277 30.65 -24.46 -27.80
N ASN A 278 31.63 -23.81 -28.43
CA ASN A 278 31.69 -22.35 -28.56
C ASN A 278 32.24 -21.93 -29.92
N VAL A 279 31.51 -21.06 -30.61
CA VAL A 279 31.94 -20.39 -31.85
C VAL A 279 31.67 -18.90 -31.71
N LYS A 280 32.60 -18.07 -32.16
CA LYS A 280 32.47 -16.61 -32.19
C LYS A 280 32.78 -16.09 -33.58
N MET A 281 31.94 -15.20 -34.09
CA MET A 281 32.09 -14.58 -35.40
C MET A 281 31.99 -13.06 -35.25
N VAL A 282 32.97 -12.33 -35.79
CA VAL A 282 32.90 -10.87 -35.91
C VAL A 282 31.81 -10.52 -36.91
N LEU A 283 30.97 -9.55 -36.56
CA LEU A 283 29.96 -8.97 -37.44
C LEU A 283 30.51 -7.71 -38.12
N SER A 284 30.06 -7.43 -39.33
CA SER A 284 30.24 -6.15 -40.00
C SER A 284 29.44 -5.04 -39.30
N GLU A 285 29.74 -3.78 -39.61
CA GLU A 285 29.00 -2.62 -39.06
C GLU A 285 27.55 -2.61 -39.53
N GLU A 286 27.31 -3.03 -40.78
CA GLU A 286 25.99 -3.36 -41.32
C GLU A 286 25.89 -4.88 -41.56
N TYR A 287 24.83 -5.54 -41.10
CA TYR A 287 24.61 -6.97 -41.30
C TYR A 287 23.12 -7.36 -41.25
N VAL A 288 22.74 -8.36 -42.03
CA VAL A 288 21.42 -9.01 -41.95
C VAL A 288 21.49 -10.17 -40.96
N LEU A 289 20.78 -10.08 -39.82
CA LEU A 289 20.91 -11.05 -38.73
C LEU A 289 20.65 -12.51 -39.14
N ALA A 290 19.68 -12.76 -40.05
CA ALA A 290 19.36 -14.09 -40.55
C ALA A 290 20.56 -14.76 -41.25
N GLU A 291 21.18 -14.07 -42.21
CA GLU A 291 22.38 -14.54 -42.91
C GLU A 291 23.53 -14.80 -41.94
N GLN A 292 23.69 -13.97 -40.91
CA GLN A 292 24.77 -14.15 -39.94
C GLN A 292 24.52 -15.36 -39.02
N LEU A 293 23.26 -15.70 -38.73
CA LEU A 293 22.88 -16.93 -38.02
C LEU A 293 23.22 -18.18 -38.85
N GLU A 294 22.94 -18.18 -40.15
CA GLU A 294 23.34 -19.26 -41.06
C GLU A 294 24.86 -19.42 -41.11
N ARG A 295 25.60 -18.33 -41.34
CA ARG A 295 27.08 -18.32 -41.42
C ARG A 295 27.79 -18.74 -40.13
N ILE A 296 27.18 -18.53 -38.96
CA ILE A 296 27.74 -19.06 -37.71
C ILE A 296 27.36 -20.53 -37.51
N GLN A 297 26.17 -20.97 -37.95
CA GLN A 297 25.80 -22.39 -37.90
C GLN A 297 26.71 -23.23 -38.79
N GLU A 298 27.05 -22.78 -40.01
CA GLU A 298 28.07 -23.43 -40.86
C GLU A 298 29.41 -23.62 -40.13
N LYS A 299 29.81 -22.65 -39.29
CA LYS A 299 31.04 -22.72 -38.48
C LYS A 299 30.90 -23.60 -37.23
N VAL A 300 29.69 -23.82 -36.73
CA VAL A 300 29.40 -24.82 -35.69
C VAL A 300 29.53 -26.21 -36.30
N VAL A 301 28.85 -26.46 -37.43
CA VAL A 301 28.91 -27.72 -38.20
C VAL A 301 30.36 -28.05 -38.57
N ALA A 302 31.10 -27.11 -39.16
CA ALA A 302 32.50 -27.34 -39.57
C ALA A 302 33.46 -27.60 -38.40
N LYS A 303 33.12 -27.19 -37.18
CA LYS A 303 33.98 -27.34 -35.98
C LYS A 303 33.60 -28.55 -35.12
N TYR A 304 32.33 -28.94 -35.10
CA TYR A 304 31.79 -29.95 -34.18
C TYR A 304 31.09 -31.12 -34.87
N GLY A 305 30.80 -31.03 -36.17
CA GLY A 305 30.11 -32.07 -36.94
C GLY A 305 28.58 -32.06 -36.82
N GLU A 306 28.01 -31.01 -36.21
CA GLU A 306 26.57 -30.83 -35.89
C GLU A 306 26.04 -29.45 -36.31
#